data_AF-A0A6S6M5P1-F1
#
_entry.id   AF-A0A6S6M5P1-F1
#
_cell.length_a   1.000
_cell.length_b   1.000
_cell.length_c   1.000
_cell.angle_alpha   90.00
_cell.angle_beta   90.00
_cell.angle_gamma   90.00
#
_symmetry.space_group_name_H-M   'P 1'
#
loop_
_entity.id
_entity.type
_entity.pdbx_description
1 polymer ?
#
loop_
_entity_poly.entity_id
_entity_poly.type
_entity_poly.pdbx_seq_one_letter_code
_entity_poly.pdbx_strand_id
1 'polypeptide(L)'
;MPIIQWNVNLLVGIQEIDRQHKHLVQSLNRAYDEFREGKEIELAFLQELIDYAARHFSCEEQWMKKTGYPKLEAHREEHAHFTGRVVEFKKELKGNGKVSVELLWFLCNWVTHHIGETDVEFGRFFDVHNISTRRDKTGPAGGDA
;
A
#
# COMPACT_ATOMS: atom_id res chain seq x y z
N MET A 1 -12.45 8.11 -16.16
CA MET A 1 -12.53 7.15 -15.04
C MET A 1 -11.11 6.91 -14.56
N PRO A 2 -10.88 6.89 -13.24
CA PRO A 2 -9.54 6.60 -12.70
C PRO A 2 -9.11 5.19 -13.10
N ILE A 3 -7.81 4.98 -13.30
CA ILE A 3 -7.26 3.64 -13.55
C ILE A 3 -7.42 2.75 -12.31
N ILE A 4 -7.35 3.35 -11.11
CA ILE A 4 -7.58 2.67 -9.83
C ILE A 4 -8.76 3.35 -9.13
N GLN A 5 -9.85 2.61 -8.95
CA GLN A 5 -11.02 3.12 -8.25
C GLN A 5 -10.90 2.89 -6.74
N TRP A 6 -10.68 3.97 -5.97
CA TRP A 6 -10.73 3.90 -4.51
C TRP A 6 -12.13 3.48 -4.04
N ASN A 7 -12.20 2.40 -3.26
CA ASN A 7 -13.45 1.87 -2.74
C ASN A 7 -13.21 1.09 -1.42
N VAL A 8 -14.29 0.62 -0.80
CA VAL A 8 -14.24 -0.06 0.51
C VAL A 8 -13.43 -1.36 0.52
N ASN A 9 -13.24 -2.00 -0.65
CA ASN A 9 -12.44 -3.23 -0.76
C ASN A 9 -10.93 -2.96 -0.68
N LEU A 10 -10.50 -1.70 -0.68
CA LEU A 10 -9.10 -1.30 -0.48
C LEU A 10 -8.82 -0.82 0.95
N LEU A 11 -9.82 -0.94 1.84
CA LEU A 11 -9.67 -0.59 3.25
C LEU A 11 -9.13 -1.79 4.03
N VAL A 12 -8.12 -1.53 4.85
CA VAL A 12 -7.55 -2.51 5.78
C VAL A 12 -8.05 -2.28 7.21
N GLY A 13 -8.68 -1.13 7.49
CA GLY A 13 -9.26 -0.81 8.80
C GLY A 13 -8.28 -0.17 9.79
N ILE A 14 -7.04 0.06 9.36
CA ILE A 14 -6.03 0.83 10.10
C ILE A 14 -5.98 2.23 9.48
N GLN A 15 -6.50 3.23 10.20
CA GLN A 15 -6.71 4.58 9.67
C GLN A 15 -5.43 5.23 9.11
N GLU A 16 -4.27 4.91 9.67
CA GLU A 16 -2.98 5.39 9.16
C GLU A 16 -2.65 4.78 7.78
N ILE A 17 -2.81 3.46 7.64
CA ILE A 17 -2.55 2.72 6.40
C ILE A 17 -3.57 3.10 5.32
N ASP A 18 -4.86 3.17 5.66
CA ASP A 18 -5.92 3.57 4.71
C ASP A 18 -5.66 4.96 4.10
N ARG A 19 -5.13 5.89 4.92
CA ARG A 19 -4.73 7.23 4.42
C ARG A 19 -3.53 7.13 3.47
N GLN A 20 -2.57 6.27 3.75
CA GLN A 20 -1.40 6.06 2.90
C GLN A 20 -1.78 5.42 1.55
N HIS A 21 -2.62 4.38 1.58
CA HIS A 21 -3.17 3.75 0.37
C HIS A 21 -3.92 4.75 -0.50
N LYS A 22 -4.80 5.55 0.11
CA LYS A 22 -5.56 6.56 -0.63
C LYS A 22 -4.63 7.56 -1.32
N HIS A 23 -3.56 7.98 -0.65
CA HIS A 23 -2.57 8.87 -1.25
C HIS A 23 -1.83 8.20 -2.42
N LEU A 24 -1.36 6.97 -2.27
CA LEU A 24 -0.72 6.19 -3.35
C LEU A 24 -1.63 6.07 -4.58
N VAL A 25 -2.89 5.69 -4.36
CA VAL A 25 -3.91 5.56 -5.41
C VAL A 25 -4.17 6.90 -6.11
N GLN A 26 -4.25 8.00 -5.37
CA GLN A 26 -4.44 9.33 -5.94
C GLN A 26 -3.24 9.77 -6.80
N SER A 27 -2.02 9.56 -6.30
CA SER A 27 -0.79 9.88 -7.04
C SER A 27 -0.69 9.05 -8.33
N LEU A 28 -1.00 7.75 -8.28
CA LEU A 28 -1.01 6.89 -9.45
C LEU A 28 -2.08 7.27 -10.48
N ASN A 29 -3.28 7.59 -10.03
CA ASN A 29 -4.34 8.07 -10.91
C ASN A 29 -3.93 9.38 -11.62
N ARG A 30 -3.31 10.31 -10.90
CA ARG A 30 -2.79 11.54 -11.50
C ARG A 30 -1.73 11.26 -12.57
N ALA A 31 -0.77 10.40 -12.28
CA ALA A 31 0.27 10.03 -13.24
C ALA A 31 -0.33 9.39 -14.50
N TYR A 32 -1.34 8.54 -14.33
CA TYR A 32 -2.04 7.92 -15.43
C TYR A 32 -2.87 8.90 -16.27
N ASP A 33 -3.53 9.87 -15.65
CA ASP A 33 -4.26 10.91 -16.37
C ASP A 33 -3.30 11.81 -17.16
N GLU A 34 -2.16 12.21 -16.57
CA GLU A 34 -1.10 12.95 -17.27
C GLU A 34 -0.58 12.16 -18.49
N PHE A 35 -0.31 10.87 -18.32
CA PHE A 35 0.07 9.98 -19.42
C PHE A 35 -1.00 9.91 -20.53
N ARG A 36 -2.28 9.81 -20.18
CA ARG A 36 -3.39 9.75 -21.15
C ARG A 36 -3.57 11.05 -21.93
N GLU A 37 -3.22 12.18 -21.34
CA GLU A 37 -3.18 13.48 -21.99
C GLU A 37 -1.94 13.68 -22.87
N GLY A 38 -1.05 12.67 -22.96
CA GLY A 38 0.19 12.74 -23.71
C GLY A 38 1.26 13.60 -23.03
N LYS A 39 1.09 13.92 -21.74
CA LYS A 39 2.08 14.66 -20.97
C LYS A 39 3.20 13.71 -20.54
N GLU A 40 4.40 14.26 -20.43
CA GLU A 40 5.53 13.55 -19.87
C GLU A 40 5.39 13.50 -18.35
N ILE A 41 5.49 12.30 -17.78
CA ILE A 41 5.57 12.14 -16.33
C ILE A 41 6.99 12.46 -15.91
N GLU A 42 7.13 13.42 -14.99
CA GLU A 42 8.43 13.83 -14.48
C GLU A 42 9.11 12.71 -13.66
N LEU A 43 10.40 12.51 -13.88
CA LEU A 43 11.19 11.57 -13.07
C LEU A 43 11.18 11.91 -11.58
N ALA A 44 11.07 13.20 -11.24
CA ALA A 44 10.97 13.66 -9.86
C ALA A 44 9.68 13.17 -9.19
N PHE A 45 8.55 13.26 -9.90
CA PHE A 45 7.27 12.74 -9.41
C PHE A 45 7.33 11.22 -9.18
N LEU A 46 7.92 10.48 -10.13
CA LEU A 46 8.11 9.03 -9.98
C LEU A 46 8.99 8.71 -8.76
N GLN A 47 10.09 9.45 -8.57
CA GLN A 47 10.95 9.29 -7.41
C GLN A 47 10.18 9.51 -6.09
N GLU A 48 9.37 10.55 -6.04
CA GLU A 48 8.56 10.88 -4.86
C GLU A 48 7.53 9.78 -4.54
N LEU A 49 6.90 9.19 -5.57
CA LEU A 49 5.98 8.06 -5.42
C LEU A 49 6.69 6.82 -4.84
N ILE A 50 7.92 6.54 -5.29
CA ILE A 50 8.71 5.39 -4.83
C ILE A 50 9.15 5.60 -3.38
N ASP A 51 9.60 6.81 -3.04
CA ASP A 51 9.97 7.14 -1.66
C ASP A 51 8.75 7.12 -0.73
N TYR A 52 7.56 7.44 -1.25
CA TYR A 52 6.31 7.26 -0.52
C TYR A 52 6.00 5.80 -0.28
N ALA A 53 6.08 4.94 -1.30
CA ALA A 53 5.84 3.50 -1.18
C ALA A 53 6.77 2.86 -0.15
N ALA A 54 8.07 3.16 -0.18
CA ALA A 54 9.03 2.64 0.79
C ALA A 54 8.72 3.03 2.25
N ARG A 55 8.27 4.27 2.47
CA ARG A 55 7.82 4.73 3.81
C ARG A 55 6.53 4.04 4.24
N HIS A 56 5.61 3.84 3.31
CA HIS A 56 4.36 3.11 3.54
C HIS A 56 4.63 1.66 3.94
N PHE A 57 5.45 0.92 3.18
CA PHE A 57 5.87 -0.45 3.53
C PHE A 57 6.49 -0.53 4.93
N SER A 58 7.38 0.42 5.24
CA SER A 58 8.00 0.50 6.57
C SER A 58 6.98 0.74 7.70
N CYS A 59 5.92 1.50 7.44
CA CYS A 59 4.84 1.74 8.40
C CYS A 59 3.99 0.48 8.60
N GLU A 60 3.59 -0.17 7.51
CA GLU A 60 2.79 -1.37 7.52
C GLU A 60 3.50 -2.55 8.19
N GLU A 61 4.76 -2.79 7.86
CA GLU A 61 5.57 -3.83 8.51
C GLU A 61 5.73 -3.60 10.02
N GLN A 62 5.78 -2.34 10.46
CA GLN A 62 5.78 -2.02 11.89
C GLN A 62 4.43 -2.37 12.54
N TRP A 63 3.32 -2.13 11.86
CA TRP A 63 2.00 -2.54 12.32
C TRP A 63 1.90 -4.06 12.43
N MET A 64 2.28 -4.78 11.38
CA MET A 64 2.32 -6.26 11.35
C MET A 64 3.19 -6.84 12.46
N LYS A 65 4.38 -6.27 12.70
CA LYS A 65 5.27 -6.69 13.78
C LYS A 65 4.65 -6.46 15.16
N LYS A 66 4.00 -5.32 15.38
CA LYS A 66 3.34 -4.99 16.66
C LYS A 66 2.16 -5.92 16.94
N THR A 67 1.47 -6.38 15.92
CA THR A 67 0.27 -7.22 16.04
C THR A 67 0.58 -8.72 15.99
N GLY A 68 1.84 -9.09 15.71
CA GLY A 68 2.26 -10.49 15.56
C GLY A 68 1.67 -11.15 14.32
N TYR A 69 1.53 -10.42 13.21
CA TYR A 69 0.97 -10.97 11.97
C TYR A 69 1.85 -12.12 11.45
N PRO A 70 1.32 -13.35 11.31
CA PRO A 70 2.12 -14.53 11.04
C PRO A 70 2.76 -14.55 9.63
N LYS A 71 2.23 -13.77 8.68
CA LYS A 71 2.75 -13.70 7.30
C LYS A 71 3.63 -12.49 7.02
N LEU A 72 4.15 -11.82 8.06
CA LEU A 72 5.02 -10.65 7.92
C LEU A 72 6.18 -10.87 6.94
N GLU A 73 6.88 -12.01 7.03
CA GLU A 73 8.04 -12.25 6.16
C GLU A 73 7.63 -12.45 4.68
N ALA A 74 6.53 -13.16 4.42
CA ALA A 74 6.00 -13.29 3.06
C ALA A 74 5.56 -11.93 2.48
N HIS A 75 4.93 -11.09 3.32
CA HIS A 75 4.53 -9.74 2.92
C HIS A 75 5.75 -8.86 2.58
N ARG A 76 6.83 -8.95 3.37
CA ARG A 76 8.12 -8.29 3.07
C ARG A 76 8.73 -8.72 1.75
N GLU A 77 8.60 -10.00 1.39
CA GLU A 77 9.10 -10.49 0.10
C GLU A 77 8.37 -9.82 -1.06
N GLU A 78 7.05 -9.58 -0.95
CA GLU A 78 6.29 -8.81 -1.94
C GLU A 78 6.78 -7.36 -2.06
N HIS A 79 7.00 -6.67 -0.93
CA HIS A 79 7.57 -5.33 -0.89
C HIS A 79 8.97 -5.26 -1.51
N ALA A 80 9.82 -6.25 -1.19
CA ALA A 80 11.17 -6.34 -1.72
C ALA A 80 11.16 -6.59 -3.23
N HIS A 81 10.28 -7.47 -3.71
CA HIS A 81 10.10 -7.71 -5.14
C HIS A 81 9.65 -6.44 -5.88
N PHE A 82 8.65 -5.72 -5.35
CA PHE A 82 8.23 -4.44 -5.92
C PHE A 82 9.38 -3.44 -6.00
N THR A 83 10.11 -3.26 -4.89
CA THR A 83 11.24 -2.33 -4.82
C THR A 83 12.33 -2.71 -5.83
N GLY A 84 12.63 -4.00 -5.96
CA GLY A 84 13.57 -4.52 -6.94
C GLY A 84 13.18 -4.18 -8.38
N ARG A 85 11.92 -4.48 -8.76
CA ARG A 85 11.38 -4.17 -10.10
C ARG A 85 11.41 -2.67 -10.40
N VAL A 86 11.06 -1.84 -9.44
CA VAL A 86 11.14 -0.38 -9.57
C VAL A 86 12.58 0.09 -9.81
N VAL A 87 13.55 -0.48 -9.09
CA VAL A 87 14.98 -0.17 -9.28
C VAL A 87 15.48 -0.57 -10.66
N GLU A 88 15.01 -1.70 -11.20
CA GLU A 88 15.32 -2.13 -12.58
C GLU A 88 14.81 -1.10 -13.60
N PHE A 89 13.53 -0.74 -13.52
CA PHE A 89 12.97 0.29 -14.40
C PHE A 89 13.75 1.61 -14.29
N LYS A 90 14.12 2.06 -13.09
CA LYS A 90 14.92 3.29 -12.92
C LYS A 90 16.29 3.23 -13.61
N LYS A 91 16.91 2.05 -13.70
CA LYS A 91 18.18 1.88 -14.42
C LYS A 91 17.98 2.06 -15.93
N GLU A 92 16.89 1.53 -16.47
CA GLU A 92 16.52 1.66 -17.88
C GLU A 92 16.16 3.11 -18.25
N LEU A 93 15.52 3.83 -17.33
CA LEU A 93 15.15 5.25 -17.51
C LEU A 93 16.36 6.17 -17.70
N LYS A 94 17.54 5.84 -17.13
CA LYS A 94 18.75 6.66 -17.28
C LYS A 94 19.25 6.77 -18.72
N GLY A 95 18.78 5.91 -19.64
CA GLY A 95 19.09 6.00 -21.07
C GLY A 95 18.15 6.92 -21.87
N ASN A 96 16.88 7.02 -21.49
CA ASN A 96 15.83 7.69 -22.28
C ASN A 96 15.12 8.87 -21.57
N GLY A 97 15.34 9.07 -20.27
CA GLY A 97 14.86 10.22 -19.49
C GLY A 97 13.36 10.28 -19.21
N LYS A 98 12.56 9.31 -19.69
CA LYS A 98 11.09 9.36 -19.64
C LYS A 98 10.50 8.10 -19.04
N VAL A 99 9.56 8.26 -18.10
CA VAL A 99 8.78 7.15 -17.51
C VAL A 99 8.15 6.30 -18.61
N SER A 100 8.42 4.99 -18.60
CA SER A 100 7.85 4.08 -19.58
C SER A 100 6.40 3.76 -19.23
N VAL A 101 5.60 3.50 -20.27
CA VAL A 101 4.22 3.02 -20.13
C VAL A 101 4.18 1.72 -19.33
N GLU A 102 5.16 0.85 -19.55
CA GLU A 102 5.32 -0.42 -18.84
C GLU A 102 5.50 -0.21 -17.33
N LEU A 103 6.36 0.73 -16.91
CA LEU A 103 6.53 1.05 -15.50
C LEU A 103 5.22 1.56 -14.88
N LEU A 104 4.53 2.48 -15.55
CA LEU A 104 3.27 3.03 -15.03
C LEU A 104 2.20 1.94 -14.86
N TRP A 105 2.08 1.04 -15.83
CA TRP A 105 1.20 -0.12 -15.74
C TRP A 105 1.59 -1.07 -14.62
N PHE A 106 2.89 -1.37 -14.48
CA PHE A 106 3.39 -2.19 -13.39
C PHE A 106 3.00 -1.61 -12.03
N LEU A 107 3.23 -0.30 -11.81
CA LEU A 107 2.90 0.36 -10.55
C LEU A 107 1.40 0.31 -10.27
N CYS A 108 0.56 0.63 -11.26
CA CYS A 108 -0.90 0.64 -11.09
C CYS A 108 -1.45 -0.75 -10.77
N ASN A 109 -0.99 -1.77 -11.50
CA ASN A 109 -1.44 -3.15 -11.30
C ASN A 109 -0.96 -3.70 -9.96
N TRP A 110 0.32 -3.50 -9.62
CA TRP A 110 0.88 -4.01 -8.38
C TRP A 110 0.19 -3.40 -7.16
N VAL A 111 0.04 -2.07 -7.11
CA VAL A 111 -0.62 -1.39 -5.99
C VAL A 111 -2.07 -1.82 -5.84
N THR A 112 -2.79 -1.99 -6.96
CA THR A 112 -4.20 -2.43 -6.90
C THR A 112 -4.35 -3.84 -6.34
N HIS A 113 -3.50 -4.77 -6.80
CA HIS A 113 -3.55 -6.16 -6.40
C HIS A 113 -3.05 -6.35 -4.96
N HIS A 114 -1.91 -5.76 -4.62
CA HIS A 114 -1.31 -5.87 -3.28
C HIS A 114 -2.25 -5.32 -2.20
N ILE A 115 -2.79 -4.11 -2.39
CA ILE A 115 -3.77 -3.55 -1.45
C ILE A 115 -5.03 -4.41 -1.37
N GLY A 116 -5.59 -4.79 -2.53
CA GLY A 116 -6.87 -5.50 -2.59
C GLY A 116 -6.83 -6.94 -2.07
N GLU A 117 -5.65 -7.55 -1.97
CA GLU A 117 -5.47 -8.94 -1.59
C GLU A 117 -4.60 -9.08 -0.35
N THR A 118 -3.33 -8.70 -0.45
CA THR A 118 -2.31 -8.89 0.59
C THR A 118 -2.58 -8.00 1.82
N ASP A 119 -2.78 -6.70 1.63
CA ASP A 119 -2.93 -5.74 2.75
C ASP A 119 -4.30 -5.91 3.42
N VAL A 120 -5.32 -6.21 2.63
CA VAL A 120 -6.66 -6.57 3.15
C VAL A 120 -6.61 -7.85 3.98
N GLU A 121 -5.78 -8.84 3.62
CA GLU A 121 -5.58 -10.01 4.47
C GLU A 121 -5.00 -9.63 5.84
N PHE A 122 -4.00 -8.75 5.85
CA PHE A 122 -3.47 -8.19 7.09
C PHE A 122 -4.54 -7.41 7.88
N GLY A 123 -5.35 -6.59 7.20
CA GLY A 123 -6.47 -5.86 7.80
C GLY A 123 -7.49 -6.76 8.50
N ARG A 124 -7.86 -7.89 7.87
CA ARG A 124 -8.75 -8.91 8.48
C ARG A 124 -8.14 -9.51 9.75
N PHE A 125 -6.84 -9.82 9.73
CA PHE A 125 -6.15 -10.30 10.92
C PHE A 125 -6.17 -9.25 12.03
N PHE A 126 -5.89 -7.98 11.70
CA PHE A 126 -5.88 -6.88 12.65
C PHE A 126 -7.25 -6.69 13.33
N ASP A 127 -8.35 -6.71 12.57
CA ASP A 127 -9.70 -6.51 13.12
C ASP A 127 -10.07 -7.60 14.13
N VAL A 128 -9.83 -8.87 13.81
CA VAL A 128 -10.12 -10.02 14.70
C VAL A 128 -9.34 -9.93 16.02
N HIS A 129 -8.06 -9.54 15.97
CA HIS A 129 -7.23 -9.43 17.16
C HIS A 129 -7.51 -8.16 17.98
N ASN A 130 -8.01 -7.09 17.35
CA ASN A 130 -8.44 -5.87 18.04
C ASN A 130 -9.81 -6.05 18.74
N ILE A 131 -10.70 -6.90 18.19
CA ILE A 131 -11.95 -7.30 18.86
C ILE A 131 -11.66 -8.16 20.10
N SER A 132 -10.69 -9.07 20.01
CA SER A 132 -10.36 -10.00 21.11
C SER A 132 -9.75 -9.28 22.32
N THR A 133 -8.92 -8.26 22.09
CA THR A 133 -8.32 -7.43 23.17
C THR A 133 -9.31 -6.43 23.79
N ARG A 134 -10.41 -6.10 23.12
CA ARG A 134 -11.50 -5.27 23.67
C ARG A 134 -12.47 -6.06 24.55
N ARG A 135 -12.70 -7.35 24.25
CA ARG A 135 -13.59 -8.22 25.03
C ARG A 135 -13.03 -8.56 26.42
N ASP A 136 -11.71 -8.58 26.57
CA ASP A 136 -11.04 -8.86 27.85
C ASP A 136 -11.10 -7.70 28.86
N LYS A 137 -11.53 -6.49 28.44
CA LYS A 137 -11.68 -5.33 29.36
C LYS A 137 -13.09 -5.15 29.91
N THR A 138 -14.01 -6.06 29.60
CA THR A 138 -15.35 -6.10 30.22
C THR A 138 -15.51 -7.41 30.99
N GLY A 139 -14.72 -7.57 32.07
CA GLY A 139 -15.05 -8.53 33.12
C GLY A 139 -16.32 -8.09 33.86
N PRO A 140 -17.09 -9.02 34.44
CA PRO A 140 -18.35 -8.67 35.10
C PRO A 140 -18.04 -7.76 36.28
N ALA A 141 -18.73 -6.61 36.35
CA ALA A 141 -18.84 -5.85 37.58
C ALA A 141 -19.61 -6.72 38.58
N GLY A 142 -18.88 -7.57 39.30
CA GLY A 142 -19.32 -8.12 40.56
C GLY A 142 -19.44 -6.96 41.54
N GLY A 143 -20.66 -6.74 42.01
CA GLY A 143 -20.98 -5.80 43.07
C GLY A 143 -22.19 -6.35 43.80
N ASP A 144 -21.90 -7.13 44.83
CA ASP A 144 -22.86 -7.62 45.80
C ASP A 144 -23.72 -6.48 46.38
N ALA A 145 -25.03 -6.70 46.44
CA ALA A 145 -25.95 -6.20 47.46
C ALA A 145 -27.19 -7.10 47.50
#